data_AF-A0A8X6IXA6-F1
#
_entry.id   AF-A0A8X6IXA6-F1
#
_cell.length_a   1.000
_cell.length_b   1.000
_cell.length_c   1.000
_cell.angle_alpha   90.00
_cell.angle_beta   90.00
_cell.angle_gamma   90.00
#
_symmetry.space_group_name_H-M   'P 1'
#
loop_
_entity.id
_entity.type
_entity.pdbx_description
1 polymer ?
#
loop_
_entity_poly.entity_id
_entity_poly.type
_entity_poly.pdbx_seq_one_letter_code
_entity_poly.pdbx_strand_id
1 'polypeptide(L)'
;MPTQEEKWLEFSNHKFKLPVPYVIYADLECILEKISSCEQDPKISSTEPIAKHVPCGFAYVIVGPDGMMTKPPTVFRGKNAIDEFLTKLLDEEKSILDTLRFVKPMIFFSGG
;
A
#
# COMPACT_ATOMS: atom_id res chain seq x y z
N MET A 1 45.46 -5.97 15.07
CA MET A 1 44.21 -6.12 15.85
C MET A 1 43.56 -4.75 15.94
N PRO A 2 42.24 -4.61 15.78
CA PRO A 2 41.59 -3.33 15.98
C PRO A 2 41.75 -2.89 17.45
N THR A 3 41.89 -1.59 17.65
CA THR A 3 42.10 -0.96 18.96
C THR A 3 40.78 -0.88 19.75
N GLN A 4 40.86 -0.64 21.05
CA GLN A 4 39.68 -0.63 21.95
C GLN A 4 38.65 0.45 21.58
N GLU A 5 39.09 1.49 20.88
CA GLU A 5 38.27 2.58 20.32
C GLU A 5 37.57 2.19 19.01
N GLU A 6 38.13 1.24 18.25
CA GLU A 6 37.53 0.68 17.02
C GLU A 6 36.63 -0.54 17.30
N LYS A 7 36.41 -0.86 18.59
CA LYS A 7 35.58 -2.00 19.00
C LYS A 7 34.11 -1.82 18.59
N TRP A 8 33.66 -0.58 18.46
CA TRP A 8 32.28 -0.23 18.14
C TRP A 8 32.19 0.32 16.72
N LEU A 9 31.52 -0.43 15.85
CA LEU A 9 31.24 0.00 14.49
C LEU A 9 29.99 0.91 14.51
N GLU A 10 30.18 2.21 14.37
CA GLU A 10 29.08 3.17 14.28
C GLU A 10 28.70 3.42 12.82
N PHE A 11 27.42 3.24 12.49
CA PHE A 11 26.90 3.51 11.15
C PHE A 11 26.69 5.02 10.97
N SER A 12 27.68 5.71 10.40
CA SER A 12 27.65 7.16 10.17
C SER A 12 26.76 7.59 8.99
N ASN A 13 26.32 6.64 8.16
CA ASN A 13 25.67 6.90 6.88
C ASN A 13 24.13 6.69 6.96
N HIS A 14 23.45 7.47 7.79
CA HIS A 14 22.00 7.37 8.04
C HIS A 14 21.09 7.53 6.80
N LYS A 15 21.65 8.06 5.71
CA LYS A 15 21.02 8.23 4.39
C LYS A 15 20.82 6.92 3.60
N PHE A 16 21.36 5.79 4.10
CA PHE A 16 21.26 4.46 3.48
C PHE A 16 20.31 3.49 4.22
N LYS A 17 19.35 3.99 5.01
CA LYS A 17 18.29 3.15 5.58
C LYS A 17 17.32 2.65 4.49
N LEU A 18 16.75 1.45 4.67
CA LEU A 18 15.92 0.73 3.71
C LEU A 18 14.86 1.62 3.01
N PRO A 19 14.70 1.50 1.69
CA PRO A 19 13.95 2.44 0.86
C PRO A 19 12.42 2.45 1.04
N VAL A 20 11.80 1.53 1.80
CA VAL A 20 10.34 1.52 1.98
C VAL A 20 9.93 1.04 3.39
N PRO A 21 9.85 1.95 4.37
CA PRO A 21 9.46 1.65 5.75
C PRO A 21 7.98 1.26 5.95
N TYR A 22 7.12 1.49 4.96
CA TYR A 22 5.68 1.23 5.08
C TYR A 22 5.16 0.47 3.85
N VAL A 23 4.34 -0.55 4.07
CA VAL A 23 3.72 -1.34 3.01
C VAL A 23 2.20 -1.26 3.15
N ILE A 24 1.50 -1.00 2.04
CA ILE A 24 0.04 -1.02 1.98
C ILE A 24 -0.38 -2.29 1.23
N TYR A 25 -1.12 -3.16 1.90
CA TYR A 25 -1.79 -4.31 1.28
C TYR A 25 -3.26 -3.96 1.08
N ALA A 26 -3.76 -4.08 -0.14
CA ALA A 26 -5.11 -3.71 -0.48
C ALA A 26 -5.78 -4.77 -1.36
N ASP A 27 -7.10 -4.87 -1.24
CA ASP A 27 -7.96 -5.71 -2.06
C ASP A 27 -9.26 -4.96 -2.42
N LEU A 28 -9.81 -5.26 -3.60
CA LEU A 28 -11.00 -4.62 -4.16
C LEU A 28 -12.10 -5.66 -4.39
N GLU A 29 -13.31 -5.31 -4.00
CA GLU A 29 -14.51 -6.11 -4.25
C GLU A 29 -15.29 -5.52 -5.43
N CYS A 30 -15.79 -6.39 -6.32
CA CYS A 30 -16.50 -5.98 -7.52
C CYS A 30 -17.82 -6.74 -7.69
N ILE A 31 -18.86 -6.03 -8.13
CA ILE A 31 -20.10 -6.63 -8.62
C ILE A 31 -19.94 -6.87 -10.14
N LEU A 32 -20.45 -8.01 -10.61
CA LEU A 32 -20.54 -8.31 -12.03
C LEU A 32 -21.86 -7.79 -12.60
N GLU A 33 -21.79 -6.69 -13.34
CA GLU A 33 -22.94 -6.17 -14.09
C GLU A 33 -23.00 -6.81 -15.47
N LYS A 34 -24.16 -7.38 -15.83
CA LYS A 34 -24.35 -7.95 -17.17
C LYS A 34 -24.30 -6.86 -18.22
N ILE A 35 -23.54 -7.08 -19.28
CA ILE A 35 -23.53 -6.20 -20.43
C ILE A 35 -24.63 -6.70 -21.37
N SER A 36 -25.61 -5.85 -21.66
CA SER A 36 -26.59 -6.09 -22.72
C SER A 36 -26.09 -5.38 -23.97
N SER A 37 -25.28 -6.06 -24.80
CA SER A 37 -24.91 -5.52 -26.11
C SER A 37 -26.08 -5.65 -27.08
N CYS A 38 -26.34 -4.60 -27.86
CA CYS A 38 -27.10 -4.71 -29.11
C CYS A 38 -26.23 -5.42 -30.16
N GLU A 39 -26.88 -6.01 -31.16
CA GLU A 39 -26.34 -7.01 -32.10
C GLU A 39 -24.94 -6.76 -32.67
N GLN A 40 -24.28 -7.87 -32.99
CA GLN A 40 -22.91 -7.97 -33.49
C GLN A 40 -22.68 -7.17 -34.78
N ASP A 41 -21.57 -6.44 -34.85
CA ASP A 41 -20.94 -6.06 -36.12
C ASP A 41 -19.63 -6.85 -36.29
N PRO A 42 -19.61 -7.90 -37.14
CA PRO A 42 -18.42 -8.69 -37.44
C PRO A 42 -17.25 -7.89 -38.02
N LYS A 43 -17.47 -6.65 -38.47
CA LYS A 43 -16.41 -5.75 -38.94
C LYS A 43 -15.68 -5.02 -37.80
N ILE A 44 -16.26 -5.00 -36.60
CA ILE A 44 -15.74 -4.24 -35.44
C ILE A 44 -15.09 -5.16 -34.40
N SER A 45 -15.72 -6.29 -34.06
CA SER A 45 -15.16 -7.23 -33.07
C SER A 45 -15.83 -8.61 -33.17
N SER A 46 -15.02 -9.67 -33.03
CA SER A 46 -15.50 -11.06 -32.87
C SER A 46 -15.58 -11.51 -31.40
N THR A 47 -15.26 -10.64 -30.44
CA THR A 47 -15.29 -10.95 -29.00
C THR A 47 -16.47 -10.26 -28.32
N GLU A 48 -17.25 -11.02 -27.54
CA GLU A 48 -18.41 -10.53 -26.78
C GLU A 48 -18.08 -10.35 -25.29
N PRO A 49 -18.07 -9.12 -24.76
CA PRO A 49 -17.96 -8.89 -23.33
C PRO A 49 -19.32 -9.18 -22.66
N ILE A 50 -19.37 -10.23 -21.84
CA ILE A 50 -20.60 -10.70 -21.17
C ILE A 50 -20.92 -9.97 -19.85
N ALA A 51 -19.91 -9.48 -19.15
CA ALA A 51 -20.08 -8.81 -17.86
C ALA A 51 -18.97 -7.79 -17.61
N LYS A 52 -19.32 -6.76 -16.84
CA LYS A 52 -18.43 -5.68 -16.40
C LYS A 52 -18.22 -5.79 -14.89
N HIS A 53 -16.97 -5.82 -14.44
CA HIS A 53 -16.64 -5.67 -13.04
C HIS A 53 -16.80 -4.20 -12.63
N VAL A 54 -17.71 -3.94 -11.69
CA VAL A 54 -17.94 -2.63 -11.09
C VAL A 54 -17.50 -2.69 -9.63
N PRO A 55 -16.41 -1.97 -9.26
CA PRO A 55 -15.94 -1.93 -7.88
C PRO A 55 -17.01 -1.42 -6.92
N CYS A 56 -17.24 -2.17 -5.85
CA CYS A 56 -18.27 -1.92 -4.85
C CYS A 56 -17.72 -1.84 -3.41
N GLY A 57 -16.43 -2.10 -3.23
CA GLY A 57 -15.77 -1.97 -1.93
C GLY A 57 -14.27 -2.20 -2.02
N PHE A 58 -13.60 -1.93 -0.91
CA PHE A 58 -12.18 -2.22 -0.75
C PHE A 58 -11.84 -2.45 0.72
N ALA A 59 -10.70 -3.10 0.94
CA ALA A 59 -10.06 -3.16 2.24
C ALA A 59 -8.55 -2.94 2.08
N TYR A 60 -7.93 -2.22 3.00
CA TYR A 60 -6.48 -2.15 3.07
C TYR A 60 -5.95 -2.10 4.50
N VAL A 61 -4.71 -2.56 4.66
CA VAL A 61 -3.91 -2.46 5.89
C VAL A 61 -2.57 -1.82 5.58
N ILE A 62 -2.04 -1.09 6.55
CA ILE A 62 -0.72 -0.46 6.46
C ILE A 62 0.18 -1.12 7.49
N VAL A 63 1.29 -1.69 7.02
CA VAL A 63 2.30 -2.33 7.84
C VAL A 63 3.49 -1.40 7.95
N GLY A 64 3.90 -1.10 9.18
CA GLY A 64 5.03 -0.24 9.48
C GLY A 64 6.37 -0.97 9.49
N PRO A 65 7.46 -0.25 9.85
CA PRO A 65 8.81 -0.82 9.84
C PRO A 65 9.04 -1.95 10.84
N ASP A 66 8.22 -2.00 11.89
CA ASP A 66 8.21 -3.04 12.93
C ASP A 66 7.47 -4.31 12.48
N GLY A 67 6.95 -4.33 11.25
CA GLY A 67 6.15 -5.43 10.72
C GLY A 67 4.73 -5.48 11.30
N MET A 68 4.33 -4.49 12.09
CA MET A 68 3.02 -4.42 12.72
C MET A 68 2.09 -3.50 11.94
N MET A 69 0.78 -3.72 12.11
CA MET A 69 -0.22 -2.82 11.57
C MET A 69 -0.14 -1.47 12.28
N THR A 70 -0.04 -0.39 11.51
CA THR A 70 0.03 0.96 12.07
C THR A 70 -1.31 1.43 12.64
N LYS A 71 -2.41 0.85 12.12
CA LYS A 71 -3.79 1.13 12.50
C LYS A 71 -4.72 -0.02 12.08
N PRO A 72 -5.96 -0.08 12.60
CA PRO A 72 -6.94 -1.07 12.17
C PRO A 72 -7.19 -1.04 10.65
N PRO A 73 -7.61 -2.18 10.04
CA PRO A 73 -7.93 -2.22 8.62
C PRO A 73 -8.94 -1.14 8.23
N THR A 74 -8.67 -0.48 7.11
CA THR A 74 -9.64 0.44 6.52
C THR A 74 -10.50 -0.33 5.54
N VAL A 75 -11.82 -0.28 5.73
CA VAL A 75 -12.79 -0.99 4.90
C VAL A 75 -13.83 0.00 4.40
N PHE A 76 -14.19 -0.12 3.14
CA PHE A 76 -15.27 0.65 2.53
C PHE A 76 -16.17 -0.25 1.70
N ARG A 77 -17.47 0.02 1.73
CA ARG A 77 -18.48 -0.60 0.89
C ARG A 77 -19.44 0.47 0.40
N GLY A 78 -19.62 0.57 -0.90
CA GLY A 78 -20.47 1.58 -1.49
C GLY A 78 -20.16 1.83 -2.96
N LYS A 79 -20.96 2.73 -3.55
CA LYS A 79 -20.67 3.27 -4.87
C LYS A 79 -19.38 4.10 -4.81
N ASN A 80 -18.73 4.27 -5.96
CA ASN A 80 -17.48 5.04 -6.10
C ASN A 80 -16.33 4.50 -5.24
N ALA A 81 -16.27 3.18 -5.05
CA ALA A 81 -15.25 2.53 -4.24
C ALA A 81 -13.81 2.89 -4.69
N ILE A 82 -13.58 3.08 -5.98
CA ILE A 82 -12.27 3.48 -6.51
C ILE A 82 -11.91 4.92 -6.12
N ASP A 83 -12.84 5.86 -6.25
CA ASP A 83 -12.57 7.27 -5.92
C ASP A 83 -12.27 7.44 -4.43
N GLU A 84 -13.03 6.76 -3.58
CA GLU A 84 -12.80 6.71 -2.14
C GLU A 84 -11.48 6.01 -1.81
N PHE A 85 -11.14 4.93 -2.51
CA PHE A 85 -9.88 4.21 -2.32
C PHE A 85 -8.68 5.12 -2.63
N LEU A 86 -8.69 5.79 -3.78
CA LEU A 86 -7.62 6.69 -4.19
C LEU A 86 -7.49 7.89 -3.25
N THR A 87 -8.62 8.47 -2.85
CA THR A 87 -8.64 9.58 -1.88
C THR A 87 -7.98 9.17 -0.58
N LYS A 88 -8.36 8.00 -0.04
CA LYS A 88 -7.74 7.48 1.18
C LYS A 88 -6.26 7.17 1.02
N LEU A 89 -5.84 6.56 -0.09
CA LEU A 89 -4.42 6.30 -0.34
C LEU A 89 -3.56 7.57 -0.35
N LEU A 90 -4.07 8.67 -0.92
CA LEU A 90 -3.38 9.96 -0.90
C LEU A 90 -3.27 10.54 0.52
N ASP A 91 -4.28 10.33 1.36
CA ASP A 91 -4.23 10.74 2.77
C ASP A 91 -3.27 9.88 3.59
N GLU A 92 -3.19 8.57 3.29
CA GLU A 92 -2.17 7.69 3.89
C GLU A 92 -0.76 8.10 3.49
N GLU A 93 -0.54 8.39 2.21
CA GLU A 93 0.75 8.84 1.71
C GLU A 93 1.23 10.08 2.47
N LYS A 94 0.39 11.11 2.59
CA LYS A 94 0.71 12.33 3.35
C LYS A 94 1.07 12.01 4.81
N SER A 95 0.25 11.17 5.46
CA SER A 95 0.45 10.79 6.86
C SER A 95 1.76 10.01 7.07
N ILE A 96 2.06 9.09 6.15
CA ILE A 96 3.31 8.31 6.16
C ILE A 96 4.50 9.23 5.92
N LEU A 97 4.44 10.11 4.91
CA LEU A 97 5.51 11.06 4.61
C LEU A 97 5.79 12.01 5.76
N ASP A 98 4.74 12.52 6.43
CA ASP A 98 4.91 13.35 7.62
C ASP A 98 5.58 12.59 8.75
N THR A 99 5.23 11.32 8.96
CA THR A 99 5.89 10.47 9.95
C THR A 99 7.36 10.23 9.60
N LEU A 100 7.69 10.05 8.32
CA LEU A 100 9.07 9.84 7.85
C LEU A 100 9.96 11.06 7.99
N ARG A 101 9.39 12.27 7.95
CA ARG A 101 10.13 13.51 8.25
C ARG A 101 10.67 13.52 9.68
N PHE A 102 10.01 12.82 10.61
CA PHE A 102 10.49 12.65 11.98
C PHE A 102 11.38 11.40 12.10
N VAL A 103 12.68 11.56 11.86
CA VAL A 103 13.66 10.47 11.98
C VAL A 103 13.76 10.01 13.44
N LYS A 104 13.15 8.88 13.78
CA LYS A 104 13.42 8.21 15.05
C LYS A 104 14.83 7.57 15.03
N PRO A 105 15.60 7.67 16.14
CA PRO A 105 16.84 6.93 16.30
C PRO A 105 16.59 5.43 16.11
N MET A 106 17.49 4.74 15.42
CA MET A 106 17.42 3.29 15.25
C MET A 106 17.85 2.65 16.57
N ILE A 107 16.95 1.91 17.22
CA ILE A 107 17.25 1.17 18.45
C ILE A 107 17.87 -0.17 18.02
N PHE A 108 19.16 -0.33 18.23
CA PHE A 108 19.82 -1.62 18.11
C PHE A 108 19.55 -2.42 19.39
N PHE A 109 18.81 -3.53 19.28
CA PHE A 109 18.77 -4.50 20.37
C PHE A 109 20.08 -5.27 20.35
N SER A 110 21.00 -4.92 21.26
CA SER A 110 22.12 -5.78 21.60
C SER A 110 21.57 -7.04 22.27
N GLY A 111 21.55 -8.16 21.55
CA GLY A 111 21.33 -9.47 22.14
C GLY A 111 22.41 -9.73 23.20
N GLY A 112 21.98 -10.13 24.39
CA GLY A 112 22.85 -10.57 25.48
C GLY A 112 23.42 -11.96 25.27
#